data_AF-J9F0F9-F1
#
_entry.id   AF-J9F0F9-F1
#
_cell.length_a   1.000
_cell.length_b   1.000
_cell.length_c   1.000
_cell.angle_alpha   90.00
_cell.angle_beta   90.00
_cell.angle_gamma   90.00
#
_symmetry.space_group_name_H-M   'P 1'
#
loop_
_entity.id
_entity.type
_entity.pdbx_description
1 polymer ?
#
loop_
_entity_poly.entity_id
_entity_poly.type
_entity_poly.pdbx_seq_one_letter_code
_entity_poly.pdbx_strand_id
1 'polypeptide(L)'
;MHLRSYVCDEDVDVAVRVILESFINTQKASVMRQMRKNFDRYIFVNRDHNELLLYLLKQLVRDQLHYERARHKETTLSAIGIPESDFIEKNFLKKRFKFWFKMVGNSRFLKEKPVQKLED
;
A
#
# COMPACT_ATOMS: atom_id res chain seq x y z
N MET A 1 -18.00 -7.15 3.23
CA MET A 1 -19.17 -7.89 3.75
C MET A 1 -19.67 -8.78 2.62
N HIS A 2 -19.49 -10.09 2.75
CA HIS A 2 -20.00 -11.05 1.77
C HIS A 2 -21.44 -11.41 2.12
N LEU A 3 -22.32 -11.62 1.12
CA LEU A 3 -23.72 -12.02 1.29
C LEU A 3 -23.86 -13.54 1.56
N ARG A 4 -22.96 -14.10 2.36
CA ARG A 4 -22.96 -15.52 2.72
C ARG A 4 -23.87 -15.74 3.94
N SER A 5 -24.54 -16.89 3.98
CA SER A 5 -25.39 -17.33 5.10
C SER A 5 -24.63 -18.19 6.12
N TYR A 6 -23.34 -18.41 5.91
CA TYR A 6 -22.48 -19.22 6.77
C TYR A 6 -21.23 -18.41 7.15
N VAL A 7 -20.65 -18.76 8.30
CA VAL A 7 -19.44 -18.12 8.84
C VAL A 7 -18.24 -18.98 8.46
N CYS A 8 -17.20 -18.37 7.89
CA CYS A 8 -15.91 -19.03 7.68
C CYS A 8 -14.90 -18.61 8.76
N ASP A 9 -13.80 -19.37 8.87
CA ASP A 9 -12.69 -19.04 9.77
C ASP A 9 -12.09 -17.65 9.48
N GLU A 10 -12.09 -17.20 8.21
CA GLU A 10 -11.63 -15.87 7.86
C GLU A 10 -12.52 -14.76 8.45
N ASP A 11 -13.83 -14.98 8.54
CA ASP A 11 -14.76 -14.02 9.13
C ASP A 11 -14.55 -13.94 10.65
N VAL A 12 -14.21 -15.06 11.29
CA VAL A 12 -13.85 -15.12 12.72
C VAL A 12 -12.55 -14.35 12.98
N ASP A 13 -11.54 -14.52 12.14
CA ASP A 13 -10.27 -13.79 12.26
C ASP A 13 -10.46 -12.27 12.12
N VAL A 14 -11.31 -11.84 11.18
CA VAL A 14 -11.66 -10.43 11.02
C VAL A 14 -12.42 -9.91 12.24
N ALA A 15 -13.36 -10.68 12.80
CA ALA A 15 -14.11 -10.28 13.99
C ALA A 15 -13.18 -10.12 15.21
N VAL A 16 -12.30 -11.09 15.45
CA VAL A 16 -11.31 -11.05 16.54
C VAL A 16 -10.40 -9.83 16.41
N ARG A 17 -9.95 -9.51 15.19
CA ARG A 17 -9.13 -8.31 14.94
C ARG A 17 -9.86 -7.03 15.30
N VAL A 18 -11.09 -6.84 14.82
CA VAL A 18 -11.87 -5.61 15.06
C VAL A 18 -12.11 -5.40 16.56
N ILE A 19 -12.44 -6.48 17.28
CA ILE A 19 -12.63 -6.45 18.73
C ILE A 19 -11.32 -6.08 19.44
N LEU A 20 -10.21 -6.72 19.09
CA LEU A 20 -8.92 -6.43 19.71
C LEU A 20 -8.43 -5.01 19.40
N GLU A 21 -8.60 -4.51 18.17
CA GLU A 21 -8.21 -3.15 17.81
C GLU A 21 -9.03 -2.11 18.58
N SER A 22 -10.35 -2.28 18.66
CA SER A 22 -11.21 -1.37 19.42
C SER A 22 -10.88 -1.39 20.92
N PHE A 23 -10.69 -2.58 21.50
CA PHE A 23 -10.34 -2.73 22.91
C PHE A 23 -8.98 -2.11 23.23
N ILE A 24 -7.94 -2.41 22.45
CA ILE A 24 -6.60 -1.88 22.64
C ILE A 24 -6.61 -0.34 22.52
N ASN A 25 -7.34 0.23 21.57
CA ASN A 25 -7.37 1.69 21.35
C ASN A 25 -7.98 2.48 22.54
N THR A 26 -8.74 1.82 23.42
CA THR A 26 -9.31 2.45 24.62
C THR A 26 -8.39 2.39 25.84
N GLN A 27 -7.24 1.70 25.75
CA GLN A 27 -6.32 1.53 26.87
C GLN A 27 -5.31 2.67 27.00
N LYS A 28 -4.71 2.80 28.20
CA LYS A 28 -3.58 3.72 28.43
C LYS A 28 -2.37 3.35 27.57
N ALA A 29 -1.59 4.35 27.14
CA ALA A 29 -0.51 4.19 26.15
C ALA A 29 0.51 3.08 26.45
N SER A 30 0.89 2.90 27.73
CA SER A 30 1.80 1.82 28.14
C SER A 30 1.19 0.44 27.90
N VAL A 31 -0.07 0.26 28.33
CA VAL A 31 -0.85 -0.98 28.17
C VAL A 31 -1.11 -1.26 26.69
N MET A 32 -1.44 -0.23 25.89
CA MET A 32 -1.61 -0.39 24.45
C MET A 32 -0.37 -1.00 23.79
N ARG A 33 0.83 -0.50 24.12
CA ARG A 33 2.08 -1.02 23.54
C ARG A 33 2.33 -2.46 23.93
N GLN A 34 2.07 -2.81 25.20
CA GLN A 34 2.20 -4.18 25.68
C GLN A 34 1.18 -5.12 25.02
N MET A 35 -0.09 -4.71 24.95
CA MET A 35 -1.15 -5.51 24.32
C MET A 35 -0.91 -5.72 22.83
N ARG A 36 -0.44 -4.69 22.09
CA ARG A 36 -0.09 -4.85 20.67
C ARG A 36 1.01 -5.90 20.46
N LYS A 37 2.01 -5.96 21.35
CA LYS A 37 3.05 -7.00 21.29
C LYS A 37 2.49 -8.38 21.60
N ASN A 38 1.64 -8.50 22.60
CA ASN A 38 1.10 -9.79 23.02
C ASN A 38 0.09 -10.37 22.01
N PHE A 39 -0.69 -9.51 21.36
CA PHE A 39 -1.74 -9.89 20.40
C PHE A 39 -1.33 -9.68 18.93
N ASP A 40 -0.03 -9.51 18.65
CA ASP A 40 0.50 -9.19 17.33
C ASP A 40 0.01 -10.17 16.24
N ARG A 41 0.02 -11.47 16.56
CA ARG A 41 -0.49 -12.53 15.68
C ARG A 41 -1.94 -12.26 15.23
N TYR A 42 -2.84 -11.94 16.15
CA TYR A 42 -4.25 -11.74 15.86
C TYR A 42 -4.53 -10.41 15.12
N ILE A 43 -3.67 -9.41 15.32
CA ILE A 43 -3.80 -8.10 14.66
C ILE A 43 -3.28 -8.15 13.21
N PHE A 44 -2.23 -8.93 12.93
CA PHE A 44 -1.56 -8.92 11.62
C PHE A 44 -1.86 -10.12 10.71
N VAL A 45 -2.58 -11.15 11.17
CA VAL A 45 -2.83 -12.43 10.47
C VAL A 45 -3.33 -12.32 9.02
N ASN A 46 -3.95 -11.22 8.63
CA ASN A 46 -4.63 -11.05 7.34
C ASN A 46 -4.44 -9.62 6.80
N ARG A 47 -3.20 -9.14 6.78
CA ARG A 47 -2.82 -8.00 5.93
C ARG A 47 -2.45 -8.61 4.59
N ASP A 48 -3.31 -8.50 3.58
CA ASP A 48 -3.02 -9.00 2.23
C ASP A 48 -1.85 -8.27 1.58
N HIS A 49 -0.64 -8.67 1.93
CA HIS A 49 0.58 -8.19 1.28
C HIS A 49 0.61 -8.69 -0.16
N ASN A 50 0.06 -9.87 -0.43
CA ASN A 50 0.05 -10.51 -1.75
C ASN A 50 -0.87 -9.78 -2.74
N GLU A 51 -2.05 -9.33 -2.31
CA GLU A 51 -2.94 -8.55 -3.18
C GLU A 51 -2.35 -7.19 -3.55
N LEU A 52 -1.75 -6.51 -2.55
CA LEU A 52 -1.06 -5.25 -2.79
C LEU A 52 0.14 -5.44 -3.73
N LEU A 53 0.89 -6.52 -3.54
CA LEU A 53 2.03 -6.89 -4.36
C LEU A 53 1.59 -7.17 -5.81
N LEU A 54 0.53 -7.95 -6.00
CA LEU A 54 -0.05 -8.24 -7.31
C LEU A 54 -0.61 -6.98 -7.98
N TYR A 55 -1.25 -6.09 -7.21
CA TYR A 55 -1.73 -4.81 -7.72
C TYR A 55 -0.58 -3.93 -8.25
N LEU A 56 0.53 -3.84 -7.50
CA LEU A 56 1.72 -3.10 -7.92
C LEU A 56 2.37 -3.72 -9.17
N LEU A 57 2.45 -5.05 -9.24
CA LEU A 57 2.96 -5.76 -10.41
C LEU A 57 2.10 -5.48 -11.65
N LYS A 58 0.77 -5.60 -11.54
CA LYS A 58 -0.17 -5.25 -12.61
C LYS A 58 -0.05 -3.79 -13.05
N GLN A 59 0.31 -2.89 -12.15
CA GLN A 59 0.58 -1.50 -12.50
C GLN A 59 1.85 -1.37 -13.34
N LEU A 60 2.96 -1.98 -12.92
CA LEU A 60 4.23 -1.97 -13.66
C LEU A 60 4.11 -2.61 -15.05
N VAL A 61 3.40 -3.74 -15.15
CA VAL A 61 3.14 -4.40 -16.44
C VAL A 61 2.36 -3.49 -17.39
N ARG A 62 1.36 -2.76 -16.89
CA ARG A 62 0.62 -1.78 -17.71
C ARG A 62 1.51 -0.64 -18.17
N ASP A 63 2.30 -0.08 -17.27
CA ASP A 63 3.22 1.02 -17.58
C ASP A 63 4.21 0.59 -18.69
N GLN A 64 4.78 -0.62 -18.59
CA GLN A 64 5.69 -1.17 -19.60
C GLN A 64 4.98 -1.48 -20.93
N LEU A 65 3.75 -2.02 -20.89
CA LEU A 65 2.94 -2.22 -22.10
C LEU A 65 2.66 -0.91 -22.84
N HIS A 66 2.36 0.17 -22.11
CA HIS A 66 2.14 1.48 -22.70
C HIS A 66 3.41 2.03 -23.34
N TYR A 67 4.55 1.87 -22.68
CA TYR A 67 5.84 2.28 -23.24
C TYR A 67 6.18 1.53 -24.53
N GLU A 68 6.08 0.20 -24.53
CA GLU A 68 6.41 -0.62 -25.69
C GLU A 68 5.45 -0.39 -26.87
N ARG A 69 4.15 -0.16 -26.61
CA ARG A 69 3.18 0.20 -27.67
C ARG A 69 3.41 1.59 -28.26
N ALA A 70 3.85 2.56 -27.45
CA ALA A 70 4.20 3.88 -27.95
C ALA A 70 5.46 3.84 -28.84
N ARG A 71 6.36 2.88 -28.56
CA ARG A 71 7.60 2.66 -29.30
C ARG A 71 7.42 1.78 -30.56
N HIS A 72 6.61 0.72 -30.48
CA HIS A 72 6.35 -0.24 -31.56
C HIS A 72 4.87 -0.19 -31.98
N LYS A 73 4.60 0.32 -33.19
CA LYS A 73 3.24 0.54 -33.69
C LYS A 73 2.43 -0.72 -34.04
N GLU A 74 3.05 -1.91 -34.16
CA GLU A 74 2.37 -3.05 -34.81
C GLU A 74 2.95 -4.43 -34.43
N THR A 75 3.32 -4.69 -33.18
CA THR A 75 3.82 -6.05 -32.81
C THR A 75 3.13 -6.57 -31.57
N THR A 76 2.54 -7.75 -31.69
CA THR A 76 1.99 -8.53 -30.58
C THR A 76 3.12 -8.92 -29.63
N LEU A 77 3.24 -8.20 -28.52
CA LEU A 77 4.25 -8.47 -27.50
C LEU A 77 3.91 -9.77 -26.77
N SER A 78 4.66 -10.84 -27.04
CA SER A 78 4.47 -12.16 -26.39
C SER A 78 5.07 -12.21 -24.98
N ALA A 79 6.03 -11.34 -24.65
CA ALA A 79 6.70 -11.30 -23.36
C ALA A 79 7.16 -9.88 -23.03
N ILE A 80 7.16 -9.54 -21.74
CA ILE A 80 7.55 -8.22 -21.21
C ILE A 80 8.56 -8.45 -20.10
N GLY A 81 9.79 -7.95 -20.28
CA GLY A 81 10.81 -7.95 -19.24
C GLY A 81 10.62 -6.75 -18.33
N ILE A 82 10.44 -6.99 -17.02
CA ILE A 82 10.41 -5.94 -16.00
C ILE A 82 11.57 -6.22 -15.06
N PRO A 83 12.53 -5.29 -14.91
CA PRO A 83 13.65 -5.50 -13.98
C PRO A 83 13.15 -5.47 -12.53
N GLU A 84 13.72 -6.34 -11.69
CA GLU A 84 13.31 -6.49 -10.29
C GLU A 84 13.57 -5.22 -9.46
N SER A 85 14.54 -4.39 -9.87
CA SER A 85 14.84 -3.09 -9.27
C SER A 85 13.61 -2.17 -9.24
N ASP A 86 12.83 -2.13 -10.32
CA ASP A 86 11.67 -1.24 -10.46
C ASP A 86 10.53 -1.66 -9.52
N PHE A 87 10.45 -2.96 -9.25
CA PHE A 87 9.49 -3.54 -8.32
C PHE A 87 9.81 -3.16 -6.87
N ILE A 88 11.09 -3.23 -6.50
CA ILE A 88 11.57 -2.90 -5.16
C ILE A 88 11.50 -1.38 -4.92
N GLU A 89 11.95 -0.56 -5.87
CA GLU A 89 11.91 0.90 -5.76
C GLU A 89 10.50 1.43 -5.62
N LYS A 90 9.54 0.96 -6.41
CA LYS A 90 8.14 1.41 -6.31
C LYS A 90 7.52 1.07 -4.95
N ASN A 91 7.91 -0.07 -4.36
CA ASN A 91 7.47 -0.48 -3.02
C ASN A 91 8.14 0.39 -1.92
N PHE A 92 9.45 0.61 -2.02
CA PHE A 92 10.20 1.44 -1.09
C PHE A 92 9.80 2.91 -1.14
N LEU A 93 9.69 3.49 -2.33
CA LEU A 93 9.29 4.89 -2.53
C LEU A 93 7.85 5.11 -2.11
N LYS A 94 6.89 4.22 -2.45
CA LYS A 94 5.52 4.37 -1.95
C LYS A 94 5.44 4.23 -0.42
N LYS A 95 6.19 3.31 0.19
CA LYS A 95 6.25 3.19 1.66
C LYS A 95 6.91 4.42 2.30
N ARG A 96 8.05 4.90 1.80
CA ARG A 96 8.72 6.13 2.27
C ARG A 96 7.87 7.37 2.07
N PHE A 97 7.22 7.51 0.92
CA PHE A 97 6.40 8.68 0.60
C PHE A 97 5.12 8.69 1.42
N LYS A 98 4.45 7.54 1.59
CA LYS A 98 3.30 7.40 2.49
C LYS A 98 3.68 7.63 3.96
N PHE A 99 4.86 7.15 4.37
CA PHE A 99 5.40 7.39 5.71
C PHE A 99 5.76 8.87 5.93
N TRP A 100 6.42 9.50 4.95
CA TRP A 100 6.77 10.91 4.96
C TRP A 100 5.52 11.79 4.96
N PHE A 101 4.52 11.50 4.13
CA PHE A 101 3.24 12.22 4.11
C PHE A 101 2.46 12.06 5.43
N LYS A 102 2.54 10.88 6.06
CA LYS A 102 1.94 10.63 7.38
C LYS A 102 2.70 11.32 8.52
N MET A 103 4.02 11.53 8.39
CA MET A 103 4.83 12.29 9.36
C MET A 103 4.74 13.80 9.16
N VAL A 104 4.51 14.26 7.93
CA VAL A 104 4.51 15.69 7.53
C VAL A 104 3.09 16.25 7.42
N GLY A 105 2.05 15.43 7.63
CA GLY A 105 0.65 15.85 7.61
C GLY A 105 0.25 16.75 8.78
N ASN A 106 0.65 18.02 8.73
CA ASN A 106 -0.06 19.13 9.36
C ASN A 106 -0.14 20.31 8.37
N SER A 107 -1.37 20.77 8.16
CA SER A 107 -1.84 21.67 7.10
C SER A 107 -1.11 23.02 7.06
N ARG A 108 -0.16 23.23 6.13
CA ARG A 108 0.28 24.61 5.79
C ARG A 108 1.07 24.90 4.52
N PHE A 109 1.36 23.95 3.63
CA PHE A 109 2.22 24.23 2.46
C PHE A 109 1.49 24.02 1.11
N LEU A 110 0.51 24.90 0.85
CA LEU A 110 0.05 25.22 -0.50
C LEU A 110 0.17 26.74 -0.74
N LYS A 111 1.34 27.32 -0.49
CA LYS A 111 1.70 28.61 -1.06
C LYS A 111 3.16 28.60 -1.50
N GLU A 112 3.33 29.08 -2.72
CA GLU A 112 4.57 29.57 -3.35
C GLU A 112 5.53 28.50 -3.88
N LYS A 113 5.41 28.26 -5.19
CA LYS A 113 6.59 28.14 -6.05
C LYS A 113 6.68 29.41 -6.91
N PRO A 114 7.75 30.20 -6.84
CA PRO A 114 7.99 31.24 -7.83
C PRO A 114 8.43 30.58 -9.14
N VAL A 115 7.87 31.10 -10.22
CA VAL A 115 8.27 30.84 -11.60
C VAL A 115 9.70 31.34 -11.77
N GLN A 116 10.67 30.42 -11.90
CA GLN A 116 11.97 30.78 -12.45
C GLN A 116 11.84 30.77 -13.97
N LYS A 117 11.79 31.98 -14.52
CA LYS A 117 12.09 32.28 -15.92
C LYS A 117 13.49 31.78 -16.24
N LEU A 118 13.61 31.03 -17.33
CA LEU A 118 14.82 31.00 -18.15
C LEU A 118 14.39 31.62 -19.48
N GLU A 119 14.60 32.93 -19.60
CA GLU A 119 14.75 33.62 -20.89
C GLU A 119 16.26 33.65 -21.18
N ASP A 120 16.61 33.39 -22.43
CA ASP A 120 17.88 33.83 -23.04
C ASP A 120 17.96 35.36 -23.05
#